data_AF-A0A533VLC9-F1
#
_entry.id   AF-A0A533VLC9-F1
#
_cell.length_a   1.000
_cell.length_b   1.000
_cell.length_c   1.000
_cell.angle_alpha   90.00
_cell.angle_beta   90.00
_cell.angle_gamma   90.00
#
_symmetry.space_group_name_H-M   'P 1'
#
loop_
_entity.id
_entity.type
_entity.pdbx_description
1 polymer ?
#
loop_
_entity_poly.entity_id
_entity_poly.type
_entity_poly.pdbx_seq_one_letter_code
_entity_poly.pdbx_strand_id
1 'polypeptide(L)'
;MTLTMVDGRYVYCILEGRTKEEFGNIGLFDSNVYTISHNDISAVVSKIPLKEMQPNVDNIVAHQRVVEASRKIGTSLPIRFGIIVMTDYSEDRRRSKETFGKVAQGLHGKDIKIKT
;
A
#
# COMPACT_ATOMS: atom_id res chain seq x y z
N MET A 1 -8.47 -30.15 -4.51
CA MET A 1 -9.23 -28.90 -4.33
C MET A 1 -8.22 -27.82 -4.02
N THR A 2 -7.71 -27.13 -5.04
CA THR A 2 -6.64 -26.14 -4.86
C THR A 2 -7.29 -24.87 -4.32
N LEU A 3 -7.05 -24.55 -3.05
CA LEU A 3 -7.41 -23.25 -2.50
C LEU A 3 -6.62 -22.19 -3.31
N THR A 4 -7.31 -21.39 -4.10
CA THR A 4 -6.74 -20.17 -4.67
C THR A 4 -6.45 -19.23 -3.50
N MET A 5 -5.20 -19.20 -3.02
CA MET A 5 -4.77 -18.24 -1.99
C MET A 5 -4.80 -16.86 -2.61
N VAL A 6 -5.87 -16.10 -2.45
CA VAL A 6 -5.91 -14.71 -2.88
C VAL A 6 -4.91 -13.94 -1.99
N ASP A 7 -3.81 -13.47 -2.56
CA ASP A 7 -2.80 -12.71 -1.80
C ASP A 7 -3.19 -11.22 -1.90
N GLY A 8 -3.45 -10.60 -0.76
CA GLY A 8 -3.87 -9.20 -0.66
C GLY A 8 -2.67 -8.32 -0.32
N ARG A 9 -2.49 -7.23 -1.06
CA ARG A 9 -1.55 -6.17 -0.69
C ARG A 9 -2.30 -5.04 -0.02
N TYR A 10 -1.99 -4.79 1.25
CA TYR A 10 -2.49 -3.63 1.98
C TYR A 10 -1.74 -2.37 1.53
N VAL A 11 -2.46 -1.27 1.28
CA VAL A 11 -1.88 -0.01 0.79
C VAL A 11 -1.89 1.05 1.89
N TYR A 12 -0.71 1.56 2.24
CA TYR A 12 -0.55 2.57 3.29
C TYR A 12 -0.60 3.99 2.74
N CYS A 13 0.23 4.27 1.73
CA CYS A 13 0.34 5.57 1.09
C CYS A 13 0.91 5.44 -0.33
N ILE A 14 0.81 6.50 -1.12
CA ILE A 14 1.47 6.65 -2.42
C ILE A 14 2.59 7.68 -2.28
N LEU A 15 3.77 7.35 -2.77
CA LEU A 15 4.91 8.24 -2.92
C LEU A 15 4.95 8.79 -4.34
N GLU A 16 5.36 10.05 -4.46
CA GLU A 16 5.76 10.63 -5.73
C GLU A 16 7.10 10.01 -6.18
N GLY A 17 7.23 9.80 -7.49
CA GLY A 17 8.42 9.27 -8.13
C GLY A 17 8.54 7.74 -8.06
N ARG A 18 9.66 7.25 -8.62
CA ARG A 18 9.98 5.83 -8.68
C ARG A 18 10.91 5.42 -7.54
N THR A 19 10.35 5.40 -6.34
CA THR A 19 11.10 5.11 -5.11
C THR A 19 11.13 3.60 -4.87
N LYS A 20 12.32 3.02 -4.67
CA LYS A 20 12.54 1.61 -4.32
C LYS A 20 13.05 1.52 -2.89
N GLU A 21 12.15 1.22 -1.96
CA GLU A 21 12.44 1.18 -0.53
C GLU A 21 11.87 -0.06 0.14
N GLU A 22 12.57 -0.48 1.21
CA GLU A 22 12.20 -1.53 2.15
C GLU A 22 12.21 -0.90 3.54
N PHE A 23 11.06 -0.91 4.21
CA PHE A 23 10.88 -0.30 5.54
C PHE A 23 11.01 -1.33 6.67
N GLY A 24 11.13 -2.61 6.33
CA GLY A 24 11.15 -3.70 7.29
C GLY A 24 9.77 -4.04 7.86
N ASN A 25 9.78 -4.84 8.91
CA ASN A 25 8.60 -5.34 9.63
C ASN A 25 7.97 -4.25 10.51
N ILE A 26 7.36 -3.26 9.86
CA ILE A 26 6.67 -2.15 10.56
C ILE A 26 5.18 -2.06 10.20
N GLY A 27 4.71 -2.93 9.31
CA GLY A 27 3.34 -2.95 8.82
C GLY A 27 2.37 -3.68 9.74
N LEU A 28 1.12 -3.80 9.28
CA LEU A 28 0.09 -4.61 9.94
C LEU A 28 0.59 -6.05 10.13
N PHE A 29 0.30 -6.64 11.28
CA PHE A 29 0.72 -8.01 11.63
C PHE A 29 2.24 -8.23 11.54
N ASP A 30 3.03 -7.19 11.85
CA ASP A 30 4.51 -7.22 11.74
C ASP A 30 4.99 -7.55 10.32
N SER A 31 4.19 -7.22 9.31
CA SER A 31 4.49 -7.54 7.92
C SER A 31 5.60 -6.65 7.37
N ASN A 32 6.45 -7.22 6.51
CA ASN A 32 7.46 -6.45 5.77
C ASN A 32 6.78 -5.44 4.82
N VAL A 33 7.17 -4.18 4.94
CA VAL A 33 6.64 -3.06 4.15
C VAL A 33 7.65 -2.65 3.10
N TYR A 34 7.19 -2.51 1.86
CA TYR A 34 8.02 -2.21 0.70
C TYR A 34 7.27 -1.39 -0.34
N THR A 35 8.01 -0.84 -1.30
CA THR A 35 7.42 -0.08 -2.41
C THR A 35 7.16 -0.92 -3.66
N ILE A 36 6.08 -0.64 -4.37
CA ILE A 36 5.84 -1.08 -5.75
C ILE A 36 5.65 0.14 -6.64
N SER A 37 6.53 0.31 -7.62
CA SER A 37 6.46 1.45 -8.54
C SER A 37 5.70 1.16 -9.85
N HIS A 38 4.95 2.16 -10.31
CA HIS A 38 4.34 2.23 -11.62
C HIS A 38 4.45 3.66 -12.15
N ASN A 39 5.03 3.85 -13.34
CA ASN A 39 5.33 5.17 -13.90
C ASN A 39 6.12 6.06 -12.92
N ASP A 40 5.55 7.22 -12.58
CA ASP A 40 6.07 8.30 -11.75
C ASP A 40 5.55 8.25 -10.31
N ILE A 41 5.04 7.10 -9.85
CA ILE A 41 4.56 6.89 -8.49
C ILE A 41 5.01 5.54 -7.91
N SER A 42 5.04 5.46 -6.58
CA SER A 42 5.33 4.25 -5.82
C SER A 42 4.29 4.02 -4.74
N ALA A 43 3.63 2.86 -4.73
CA ALA A 43 2.74 2.48 -3.63
C ALA A 43 3.56 1.84 -2.49
N VAL A 44 3.35 2.29 -1.26
CA VAL A 44 3.88 1.64 -0.05
C VAL A 44 2.89 0.58 0.41
N VAL A 45 3.33 -0.66 0.46
CA VAL A 45 2.47 -1.83 0.65
C VAL A 45 3.10 -2.88 1.55
N SER A 46 2.28 -3.77 2.09
CA SER A 46 2.71 -5.04 2.68
C SER A 46 1.75 -6.14 2.24
N LYS A 47 2.22 -7.39 2.29
CA LYS A 47 1.31 -8.54 2.21
C LYS A 47 0.55 -8.63 3.52
N ILE A 48 -0.72 -9.01 3.49
CA ILE A 48 -1.49 -9.30 4.70
C ILE A 48 -2.31 -10.58 4.53
N PRO A 49 -2.49 -11.39 5.59
CA PRO A 49 -3.47 -12.46 5.57
C PRO A 49 -4.88 -11.85 5.54
N LEU A 50 -5.57 -11.95 4.40
CA LEU A 50 -6.92 -11.38 4.20
C LEU A 50 -7.92 -11.80 5.29
N LYS A 51 -7.72 -12.98 5.90
CA LYS A 51 -8.60 -13.55 6.93
C LYS A 51 -8.54 -12.80 8.27
N GLU A 52 -7.55 -11.95 8.51
CA GLU A 52 -7.28 -11.36 9.83
C GLU A 52 -7.57 -9.85 9.94
N MET A 53 -8.09 -9.23 8.88
CA MET A 53 -8.24 -7.77 8.85
C MET A 53 -9.48 -7.29 9.64
N GLN A 54 -9.42 -7.41 10.97
CA GLN A 54 -10.33 -6.72 11.88
C GLN A 54 -9.75 -5.34 12.25
N PRO A 55 -10.53 -4.26 12.19
CA PRO A 55 -10.08 -2.96 12.65
C PRO A 55 -9.87 -3.01 14.17
N ASN A 56 -8.62 -3.04 14.61
CA ASN A 56 -8.23 -2.86 16.00
C ASN A 56 -7.25 -1.67 16.10
N VAL A 57 -7.03 -1.18 17.32
CA VAL A 57 -6.18 -0.01 17.57
C VAL A 57 -4.76 -0.26 17.09
N ASP A 58 -4.22 -1.45 17.30
CA ASP A 58 -2.86 -1.80 16.87
C ASP A 58 -2.67 -1.69 15.36
N ASN A 59 -3.66 -2.12 14.56
CA ASN A 59 -3.62 -2.02 13.11
C ASN A 59 -3.66 -0.57 12.63
N ILE A 60 -4.45 0.30 13.29
CA ILE A 60 -4.51 1.73 12.98
C ILE A 60 -3.17 2.40 13.31
N VAL A 61 -2.58 2.05 14.47
CA VAL A 61 -1.26 2.55 14.88
C VAL A 61 -0.16 2.08 13.92
N ALA A 62 -0.18 0.81 13.51
CA ALA A 62 0.76 0.27 12.52
C ALA A 62 0.61 0.97 11.17
N HIS A 63 -0.62 1.20 10.69
CA HIS A 63 -0.88 1.97 9.48
C HIS A 63 -0.25 3.36 9.55
N GLN A 64 -0.48 4.06 10.67
CA GLN A 64 0.03 5.41 10.82
C GLN A 64 1.56 5.46 10.95
N ARG A 65 2.16 4.48 11.62
CA ARG A 65 3.62 4.32 11.68
C ARG A 65 4.24 4.22 10.29
N VAL A 66 3.64 3.43 9.40
CA VAL A 66 4.13 3.30 8.01
C VAL A 66 3.97 4.60 7.24
N VAL A 67 2.84 5.29 7.40
CA VAL A 67 2.63 6.62 6.78
C VAL A 67 3.69 7.62 7.23
N GLU A 68 4.01 7.66 8.53
CA GLU A 68 5.03 8.54 9.09
C GLU A 68 6.45 8.17 8.64
N ALA A 69 6.78 6.87 8.55
CA ALA A 69 8.05 6.42 8.01
C ALA A 69 8.20 6.83 6.52
N SER A 70 7.11 6.73 5.76
CA SER A 70 7.09 7.07 4.33
C SER A 70 7.30 8.57 4.08
N ARG A 71 6.80 9.44 4.97
CA ARG A 71 7.04 10.90 4.90
C ARG A 71 8.50 11.29 5.00
N LYS A 72 9.34 10.48 5.65
CA LYS A 72 10.78 10.76 5.77
C LYS A 72 11.54 10.54 4.45
N ILE A 73 10.93 9.85 3.50
CA ILE A 73 11.53 9.51 2.21
C ILE A 73 11.13 10.51 1.12
N GLY A 74 9.96 11.14 1.23
CA GLY A 74 9.54 12.19 0.30
C GLY A 74 8.07 12.55 0.43
N THR A 75 7.54 13.24 -0.60
CA THR A 75 6.12 13.57 -0.70
C THR A 75 5.30 12.29 -0.70
N SER A 76 4.46 12.13 0.33
CA SER A 76 3.57 10.98 0.49
C SER A 76 2.13 11.43 0.58
N LEU A 77 1.26 10.69 -0.10
CA LEU A 77 -0.19 10.81 -0.03
C LEU A 77 -0.74 9.64 0.79
N PRO A 78 -1.13 9.86 2.06
CA PRO A 78 -1.73 8.83 2.90
C PRO A 78 -3.06 8.35 2.32
N ILE A 79 -3.28 7.03 2.36
CA ILE A 79 -4.57 6.44 2.00
C ILE A 79 -5.40 6.22 3.27
N ARG A 80 -6.73 6.24 3.12
CA ARG A 80 -7.64 5.78 4.18
C ARG A 80 -7.26 4.36 4.63
N PHE A 81 -7.35 4.09 5.92
CA PHE A 81 -7.17 2.76 6.48
C PHE A 81 -8.10 1.73 5.81
N GLY A 82 -7.61 0.50 5.59
CA GLY A 82 -8.40 -0.62 5.08
C GLY A 82 -8.40 -0.81 3.56
N ILE A 83 -7.53 -0.12 2.82
CA ILE A 83 -7.42 -0.33 1.36
C ILE A 83 -6.52 -1.53 1.06
N ILE A 84 -7.12 -2.55 0.44
CA ILE A 84 -6.44 -3.77 0.00
C ILE A 84 -6.58 -3.91 -1.51
N VAL A 85 -5.49 -4.23 -2.17
CA VAL A 85 -5.47 -4.63 -3.58
C VAL A 85 -5.27 -6.14 -3.64
N MET A 86 -6.29 -6.85 -4.11
CA MET A 86 -6.25 -8.29 -4.33
C MET A 86 -5.52 -8.60 -5.64
N THR A 87 -4.67 -9.62 -5.65
CA THR A 87 -4.13 -10.19 -6.88
C THR A 87 -4.45 -11.68 -6.92
N ASP A 88 -5.02 -12.15 -8.04
CA ASP A 88 -5.16 -13.58 -8.29
C ASP A 88 -3.77 -14.22 -8.45
N TYR A 89 -3.63 -15.43 -7.91
CA TYR A 89 -2.35 -16.16 -7.80
C TYR A 89 -1.71 -16.48 -9.17
N SER A 90 -2.49 -16.42 -10.25
CA SER A 90 -2.03 -16.72 -11.61
C SER A 90 -1.37 -15.54 -12.33
N GLU A 91 -1.44 -14.30 -11.83
CA GLU A 91 -1.26 -13.14 -12.73
C GLU A 91 -0.19 -12.14 -12.27
N ASP A 92 0.93 -12.21 -12.99
CA ASP A 92 1.65 -11.11 -13.63
C ASP A 92 1.82 -9.79 -12.84
N ARG A 93 3.08 -9.49 -12.48
CA ARG A 93 3.53 -8.22 -11.87
C ARG A 93 3.01 -6.98 -12.62
N ARG A 94 2.68 -7.11 -13.91
CA ARG A 94 2.05 -6.08 -14.75
C ARG A 94 0.64 -5.71 -14.29
N ARG A 95 -0.22 -6.68 -13.95
CA ARG A 95 -1.63 -6.45 -13.62
C ARG A 95 -1.77 -5.74 -12.28
N SER A 96 -0.97 -6.14 -11.30
CA SER A 96 -0.90 -5.45 -10.00
C SER A 96 -0.44 -3.98 -10.15
N LYS A 97 0.54 -3.71 -11.02
CA LYS A 97 0.98 -2.34 -11.32
C LYS A 97 -0.13 -1.47 -11.91
N GLU A 98 -0.93 -2.03 -12.83
CA GLU A 98 -2.06 -1.32 -13.44
C GLU A 98 -3.13 -0.97 -12.39
N THR A 99 -3.46 -1.90 -11.49
CA THR A 99 -4.41 -1.65 -10.40
C THR A 99 -3.92 -0.54 -9.47
N PHE A 100 -2.63 -0.54 -9.12
CA PHE A 100 -2.04 0.55 -8.32
C PHE A 100 -2.06 1.89 -9.06
N GLY A 101 -1.79 1.88 -10.38
CA GLY A 101 -1.93 3.07 -11.22
C GLY A 101 -3.33 3.66 -11.18
N LYS A 102 -4.38 2.82 -11.28
CA LYS A 102 -5.79 3.26 -11.19
C LYS A 102 -6.15 3.82 -9.81
N VAL A 103 -5.69 3.16 -8.73
CA VAL A 103 -5.90 3.65 -7.36
C VAL A 103 -5.26 5.03 -7.20
N ALA A 104 -4.00 5.18 -7.61
CA ALA A 104 -3.27 6.43 -7.50
C ALA A 104 -3.85 7.54 -8.39
N GLN A 105 -4.27 7.24 -9.62
CA GLN A 105 -4.97 8.22 -10.48
C GLN A 105 -6.29 8.69 -9.85
N GLY A 106 -7.08 7.77 -9.29
CA GLY A 106 -8.31 8.10 -8.57
C GLY A 106 -8.09 8.97 -7.32
N LEU A 107 -6.88 8.93 -6.76
CA LEU A 107 -6.46 9.77 -5.64
C LEU A 107 -5.86 11.11 -6.10
N HIS A 108 -5.16 11.13 -7.24
CA HIS A 108 -4.59 12.34 -7.85
C HIS A 108 -5.67 13.27 -8.41
N GLY A 109 -6.78 12.71 -8.95
CA GLY A 109 -7.91 13.49 -9.49
C GLY A 109 -8.78 14.20 -8.45
N LYS A 110 -8.47 14.08 -7.16
CA LYS A 110 -9.09 14.88 -6.10
C LYS A 110 -8.03 15.86 -5.63
N ASP A 111 -8.15 17.14 -5.99
CA ASP A 111 -7.31 18.24 -5.49
C ASP A 111 -6.99 18.08 -3.99
N ILE A 112 -5.80 17.55 -3.69
CA ILE A 112 -5.32 17.44 -2.32
C ILE A 112 -4.61 18.75 -2.04
N LYS A 113 -5.38 19.75 -1.63
CA LYS A 113 -4.81 20.94 -0.99
C LYS A 113 -4.16 20.52 0.32
N ILE A 114 -2.86 20.26 0.27
CA ILE A 114 -2.03 20.14 1.47
C ILE A 114 -1.94 21.55 2.05
N LYS A 115 -2.69 21.80 3.13
CA LYS A 115 -2.55 23.03 3.90
C LYS A 115 -1.35 22.82 4.83
N THR A 116 -0.27 23.54 4.53
CA THR A 116 0.96 23.64 5.33
C THR A 116 0.65 24.01 6.77
#